data_AF-A0A853ILI9-F1
#
_entry.id   AF-A0A853ILI9-F1
#
_cell.length_a   1.000
_cell.length_b   1.000
_cell.length_c   1.000
_cell.angle_alpha   90.00
_cell.angle_beta   90.00
_cell.angle_gamma   90.00
#
_symmetry.space_group_name_H-M   'P 1'
#
loop_
_entity.id
_entity.type
_entity.pdbx_description
1 polymer ?
#
loop_
_entity_poly.entity_id
_entity_poly.type
_entity_poly.pdbx_seq_one_letter_code
_entity_poly.pdbx_strand_id
1 'polypeptide(L)'
;MKLKPIPLPWSTLINDLSAAKGTKAVYLAGGAPRDYLLNRRIKDIDLFVYTDNYLNIRDCLEGLGSTLVRSVGSPDGFYEGLAHERGIQAIDYFDGCGEEIQIIYLAYDMPLVELLEGMDFGLCQVGTDGKSWTFTEAFIKDLENQTLTHYRYFEAEKRMKERYARLSKKYPNMKLKFAY
;
A
#
# COMPACT_ATOMS: atom_id res chain seq x y z
N MET A 1 6.16 -15.16 -14.78
CA MET A 1 6.79 -14.94 -13.46
C MET A 1 6.43 -16.11 -12.55
N LYS A 2 7.39 -16.72 -11.82
CA LYS A 2 7.04 -17.71 -10.79
C LYS A 2 6.59 -16.97 -9.53
N LEU A 3 5.36 -17.18 -9.09
CA LEU A 3 4.84 -16.53 -7.88
C LEU A 3 5.62 -17.00 -6.66
N LYS A 4 6.08 -16.04 -5.85
CA LYS A 4 6.70 -16.30 -4.56
C LYS A 4 5.62 -16.50 -3.50
N PRO A 5 5.87 -17.30 -2.44
CA PRO A 5 4.97 -17.33 -1.30
C PRO A 5 4.91 -15.96 -0.60
N ILE A 6 3.83 -15.69 0.11
CA ILE A 6 3.75 -14.51 0.98
C ILE A 6 4.74 -14.71 2.14
N PRO A 7 5.58 -13.72 2.49
CA PRO A 7 6.47 -13.81 3.64
C PRO A 7 5.71 -14.06 4.93
N LEU A 8 6.17 -15.01 5.75
CA LEU A 8 5.55 -15.30 7.04
C LEU A 8 5.40 -14.05 7.93
N PRO A 9 6.41 -13.17 8.05
CA PRO A 9 6.25 -11.93 8.84
C PRO A 9 5.11 -11.04 8.36
N TRP A 10 4.84 -11.00 7.05
CA TRP A 10 3.75 -10.20 6.49
C TRP A 10 2.39 -10.83 6.80
N SER A 11 2.24 -12.14 6.60
CA SER A 11 0.99 -12.82 6.94
C SER A 11 0.70 -12.77 8.44
N THR A 12 1.71 -12.89 9.30
CA THR A 12 1.56 -12.76 10.75
C THR A 12 1.11 -11.36 11.13
N LEU A 13 1.79 -10.32 10.63
CA LEU A 13 1.42 -8.93 10.90
C LEU A 13 -0.02 -8.60 10.43
N ILE A 14 -0.40 -9.05 9.24
CA ILE A 14 -1.77 -8.87 8.73
C ILE A 14 -2.78 -9.58 9.64
N ASN A 15 -2.48 -10.80 10.08
CA ASN A 15 -3.37 -11.56 10.97
C ASN A 15 -3.50 -10.90 12.35
N ASP A 16 -2.41 -10.42 12.93
CA ASP A 16 -2.40 -9.76 14.24
C ASP A 16 -3.26 -8.48 14.20
N LEU A 17 -3.08 -7.65 13.16
CA LEU A 17 -3.89 -6.45 12.96
C LEU A 17 -5.35 -6.77 12.65
N SER A 18 -5.61 -7.83 11.90
CA SER A 18 -6.97 -8.29 11.59
C SER A 18 -7.70 -8.82 12.84
N ALA A 19 -6.95 -9.34 13.82
CA ALA A 19 -7.49 -9.79 15.10
C ALA A 19 -7.79 -8.64 16.07
N ALA A 20 -7.28 -7.43 15.82
CA ALA A 20 -7.58 -6.27 16.64
C ALA A 20 -9.08 -5.94 16.57
N LYS A 21 -9.65 -5.58 17.73
CA LYS A 21 -11.11 -5.38 17.86
C LYS A 21 -11.60 -4.27 16.94
N GLY A 22 -12.63 -4.55 16.15
CA GLY A 22 -13.25 -3.58 15.25
C GLY A 22 -12.56 -3.44 13.90
N THR A 23 -11.45 -4.16 13.67
CA THR A 23 -10.84 -4.26 12.34
C THR A 23 -11.70 -5.12 11.42
N LYS A 24 -11.96 -4.61 10.22
CA LYS A 24 -12.77 -5.26 9.19
C LYS A 24 -11.93 -5.73 8.00
N ALA A 25 -10.90 -4.96 7.64
CA ALA A 25 -9.98 -5.31 6.57
C ALA A 25 -8.56 -4.87 6.87
N VAL A 26 -7.58 -5.70 6.48
CA VAL A 26 -6.14 -5.39 6.51
C VAL A 26 -5.51 -5.94 5.23
N TYR A 27 -4.84 -5.07 4.47
CA TYR A 27 -4.17 -5.45 3.24
C TYR A 27 -2.77 -4.87 3.18
N LEU A 28 -1.81 -5.64 2.68
CA LEU A 28 -0.48 -5.12 2.33
C LEU A 28 -0.43 -4.94 0.81
N ALA A 29 -0.25 -3.71 0.33
CA ALA A 29 -0.41 -3.38 -1.09
C ALA A 29 0.63 -2.37 -1.59
N GLY A 30 0.84 -2.29 -2.90
CA GLY A 30 1.69 -1.27 -3.50
C GLY A 30 3.17 -1.66 -3.59
N GLY A 31 4.02 -0.86 -2.94
CA GLY A 31 5.47 -0.89 -3.16
C GLY A 31 6.14 -2.19 -2.71
N ALA A 32 5.89 -2.60 -1.46
CA ALA A 32 6.48 -3.79 -0.87
C ALA A 32 6.14 -5.07 -1.65
N PRO A 33 4.87 -5.41 -1.96
CA PRO A 33 4.51 -6.59 -2.75
C PRO A 33 5.21 -6.65 -4.10
N ARG A 34 5.16 -5.54 -4.85
CA ARG A 34 5.83 -5.40 -6.16
C ARG A 34 7.31 -5.71 -6.01
N ASP A 35 7.98 -5.04 -5.08
CA ASP A 35 9.42 -5.15 -4.94
C ASP A 35 9.85 -6.55 -4.48
N TYR A 36 9.10 -7.16 -3.56
CA TYR A 36 9.32 -8.54 -3.15
C TYR A 36 9.20 -9.52 -4.32
N LEU A 37 8.12 -9.45 -5.09
CA LEU A 37 7.87 -10.33 -6.23
C LEU A 37 8.93 -10.16 -7.33
N LEU A 38 9.41 -8.94 -7.55
CA LEU A 38 10.39 -8.60 -8.59
C LEU A 38 11.85 -8.63 -8.12
N ASN A 39 12.13 -9.18 -6.93
CA ASN A 39 13.49 -9.26 -6.36
C ASN A 39 14.18 -7.89 -6.26
N ARG A 40 13.47 -6.89 -5.76
CA ARG A 40 13.99 -5.56 -5.46
C ARG A 40 13.95 -5.31 -3.96
N ARG A 41 14.85 -4.44 -3.49
CA ARG A 41 14.90 -4.00 -2.10
C ARG A 41 13.59 -3.31 -1.72
N ILE A 42 12.95 -3.75 -0.65
CA ILE A 42 11.78 -3.09 -0.06
C ILE A 42 12.25 -1.84 0.70
N LYS A 43 11.45 -0.77 0.66
CA LYS A 43 11.75 0.50 1.33
C LYS A 43 10.94 0.64 2.62
N ASP A 44 9.64 0.48 2.47
CA ASP A 44 8.59 0.65 3.46
C ASP A 44 7.49 -0.40 3.22
N ILE A 45 6.76 -0.73 4.28
CA ILE A 45 5.57 -1.59 4.24
C ILE A 45 4.32 -0.70 4.34
N ASP A 46 3.49 -0.70 3.30
CA ASP A 46 2.20 -0.01 3.28
C ASP A 46 1.07 -1.00 3.61
N LEU A 47 0.44 -0.83 4.77
CA LEU A 47 -0.72 -1.59 5.24
C LEU A 47 -1.97 -0.72 5.19
N PHE A 48 -2.96 -1.14 4.42
CA PHE A 48 -4.26 -0.49 4.31
C PHE A 48 -5.24 -1.16 5.26
N VAL A 49 -5.85 -0.37 6.14
CA VAL A 49 -6.68 -0.87 7.24
C VAL A 49 -8.02 -0.19 7.24
N TYR A 50 -9.10 -0.96 7.21
CA TYR A 50 -10.42 -0.47 7.56
C TYR A 50 -10.80 -0.98 8.96
N THR A 51 -11.04 -0.06 9.88
CA THR A 51 -11.36 -0.35 11.28
C THR A 51 -12.32 0.69 11.84
N ASP A 52 -13.19 0.26 12.77
CA ASP A 52 -14.05 1.17 13.52
C ASP A 52 -13.30 1.85 14.68
N ASN A 53 -12.09 1.39 15.02
CA ASN A 53 -11.28 1.96 16.09
C ASN A 53 -9.77 1.83 15.79
N TYR A 54 -9.18 2.94 15.35
CA TYR A 54 -7.75 3.02 15.04
C TYR A 54 -6.83 2.86 16.26
N LEU A 55 -7.29 3.19 17.48
CA LEU A 55 -6.47 3.04 18.68
C LEU A 55 -6.11 1.57 18.91
N ASN A 56 -7.01 0.64 18.60
CA ASN A 56 -6.72 -0.80 18.71
C ASN A 56 -5.61 -1.24 17.74
N ILE A 57 -5.46 -0.58 16.60
CA ILE A 57 -4.37 -0.83 15.65
C ILE A 57 -3.04 -0.31 16.21
N ARG A 58 -3.06 0.89 16.80
CA ARG A 58 -1.88 1.48 17.46
C ARG A 58 -1.42 0.62 18.63
N ASP A 59 -2.34 0.27 19.53
CA ASP A 59 -2.06 -0.58 20.69
C ASP A 59 -1.51 -1.95 20.27
N CYS A 60 -2.03 -2.52 19.18
CA CYS A 60 -1.52 -3.77 18.62
C CYS A 60 -0.06 -3.61 18.16
N LEU A 61 0.26 -2.58 17.38
CA LEU A 61 1.62 -2.33 16.89
C LEU A 61 2.61 -1.99 18.01
N GLU A 62 2.18 -1.20 18.98
CA GLU A 62 2.98 -0.90 20.18
C GLU A 62 3.24 -2.15 21.00
N GLY A 63 2.24 -3.03 21.15
CA GLY A 63 2.39 -4.35 21.77
C GLY A 63 3.36 -5.28 21.01
N LEU A 64 3.52 -5.09 19.71
CA LEU A 64 4.51 -5.77 18.87
C LEU A 64 5.90 -5.10 18.90
N GLY A 65 6.07 -4.03 19.67
CA GLY A 65 7.33 -3.31 19.83
C GLY A 65 7.58 -2.20 18.80
N SER A 66 6.57 -1.83 17.99
CA SER A 66 6.64 -0.64 17.15
C SER A 66 6.40 0.63 17.96
N THR A 67 6.86 1.77 17.47
CA THR A 67 6.61 3.09 18.06
C THR A 67 6.01 4.01 17.01
N LEU A 68 4.89 4.66 17.32
CA LEU A 68 4.29 5.68 16.48
C LEU A 68 5.22 6.90 16.40
N VAL A 69 5.73 7.21 15.22
CA VAL A 69 6.66 8.34 15.01
C VAL A 69 5.96 9.57 14.42
N ARG A 70 4.88 9.36 13.66
CA ARG A 70 4.16 10.44 12.98
C ARG A 70 2.76 9.99 12.62
N SER A 71 1.81 10.92 12.68
CA SER A 71 0.46 10.78 12.11
C SER A 71 0.18 11.93 11.15
N VAL A 72 -0.55 11.65 10.07
CA VAL A 72 -1.01 12.67 9.11
C VAL A 72 -2.48 12.41 8.78
N GLY A 73 -3.27 13.48 8.71
CA GLY A 73 -4.73 13.39 8.69
C GLY A 73 -5.30 13.29 10.11
N SER A 74 -6.59 13.01 10.23
CA SER A 74 -7.21 12.68 11.51
C SER A 74 -7.86 11.30 11.41
N PRO A 75 -7.55 10.37 12.32
CA PRO A 75 -8.33 9.13 12.37
C PRO A 75 -9.80 9.39 12.77
N ASP A 76 -10.07 10.52 13.43
CA ASP A 76 -11.40 10.99 13.83
C ASP A 76 -12.02 11.99 12.81
N GLY A 77 -11.37 12.22 11.66
CA GLY A 77 -11.85 13.16 10.65
C GLY A 77 -11.08 13.13 9.34
N PHE A 78 -11.77 13.32 8.21
CA PHE A 78 -11.17 13.14 6.89
C PHE A 78 -9.94 14.01 6.63
N TYR A 79 -8.98 13.48 5.85
CA TYR A 79 -8.24 14.34 4.93
C TYR A 79 -9.25 15.17 4.12
N GLU A 80 -9.29 16.49 4.28
CA GLU A 80 -9.99 17.32 3.30
C GLU A 80 -9.18 17.35 1.98
N GLY A 81 -9.85 17.15 0.84
CA GLY A 81 -9.25 17.18 -0.50
C GLY A 81 -8.98 15.81 -1.14
N LEU A 82 -8.03 15.76 -2.09
CA LEU A 82 -7.75 14.63 -3.00
C LEU A 82 -7.44 13.27 -2.34
N ALA A 83 -7.22 13.21 -1.02
CA ALA A 83 -7.00 11.95 -0.30
C ALA A 83 -8.32 11.29 0.14
N HIS A 84 -9.39 12.06 0.37
CA HIS A 84 -10.73 11.52 0.60
C HIS A 84 -11.26 10.79 -0.65
N GLU A 85 -11.04 11.35 -1.84
CA GLU A 85 -11.38 10.71 -3.12
C GLU A 85 -10.65 9.38 -3.33
N ARG A 86 -9.55 9.15 -2.60
CA ARG A 86 -8.76 7.90 -2.63
C ARG A 86 -9.20 6.91 -1.56
N GLY A 87 -10.27 7.22 -0.83
CA GLY A 87 -10.74 6.43 0.30
C GLY A 87 -9.74 6.38 1.46
N ILE A 88 -8.87 7.39 1.64
CA ILE A 88 -7.89 7.43 2.74
C ILE A 88 -8.30 8.47 3.79
N GLN A 89 -8.38 8.06 5.06
CA GLN A 89 -8.69 8.93 6.20
C GLN A 89 -7.44 9.50 6.87
N ALA A 90 -6.47 8.65 7.16
CA ALA A 90 -5.26 9.02 7.89
C ALA A 90 -4.11 8.07 7.54
N ILE A 91 -2.89 8.49 7.86
CA ILE A 91 -1.69 7.65 7.79
C ILE A 91 -0.92 7.77 9.09
N ASP A 92 -0.69 6.63 9.75
CA ASP A 92 0.25 6.51 10.86
C ASP A 92 1.55 5.89 10.38
N TYR A 93 2.67 6.41 10.86
CA TYR A 93 4.02 5.94 10.57
C TYR A 93 4.61 5.34 11.84
N PHE A 94 5.10 4.12 11.74
CA PHE A 94 5.69 3.36 12.83
C PHE A 94 7.13 2.96 12.51
N ASP A 95 7.98 2.99 13.54
CA ASP A 95 9.35 2.47 13.51
C ASP A 95 9.51 1.33 14.55
N GLY A 96 10.51 0.46 14.40
CA GLY A 96 10.87 -0.56 15.41
C GLY A 96 10.84 -2.03 14.96
N CYS A 97 10.28 -2.35 13.78
CA CYS A 97 10.20 -3.73 13.26
C CYS A 97 11.17 -4.03 12.10
N GLY A 98 12.25 -3.25 11.96
CA GLY A 98 13.29 -3.42 10.94
C GLY A 98 13.00 -2.76 9.58
N GLU A 99 11.74 -2.49 9.26
CA GLU A 99 11.28 -1.69 8.13
C GLU A 99 10.29 -0.62 8.62
N GLU A 100 10.24 0.54 7.96
CA GLU A 100 9.23 1.58 8.25
C GLU A 100 7.84 1.02 7.87
N ILE A 101 6.91 1.02 8.82
CA ILE A 101 5.53 0.57 8.60
C ILE A 101 4.62 1.78 8.49
N GLN A 102 3.83 1.84 7.43
CA GLN A 102 2.78 2.83 7.22
C GLN A 102 1.42 2.16 7.35
N ILE A 103 0.61 2.61 8.31
CA ILE A 103 -0.79 2.23 8.42
C ILE A 103 -1.63 3.30 7.75
N ILE A 104 -2.26 2.93 6.64
CA ILE A 104 -3.11 3.78 5.83
C ILE A 104 -4.56 3.42 6.14
N TYR A 105 -5.25 4.29 6.88
CA TYR A 105 -6.64 4.05 7.27
C TYR A 105 -7.57 4.34 6.10
N LEU A 106 -8.42 3.37 5.79
CA LEU A 106 -9.43 3.44 4.73
C LEU A 106 -10.70 4.12 5.24
N ALA A 107 -11.34 4.91 4.38
CA ALA A 107 -12.55 5.66 4.70
C ALA A 107 -13.82 4.81 4.74
N TYR A 108 -13.80 3.65 4.08
CA TYR A 108 -14.90 2.72 3.97
C TYR A 108 -14.34 1.32 3.74
N ASP A 109 -15.20 0.32 3.96
CA ASP A 109 -14.87 -1.06 3.63
C ASP A 109 -14.78 -1.20 2.11
N MET A 110 -13.59 -1.49 1.60
CA MET A 110 -13.39 -1.72 0.17
C MET A 110 -12.66 -3.05 -0.06
N PRO A 111 -13.06 -3.84 -1.07
CA PRO A 111 -12.33 -5.00 -1.50
C PRO A 111 -10.90 -4.66 -1.94
N LEU A 112 -9.95 -5.57 -1.71
CA LEU A 112 -8.55 -5.38 -2.11
C LEU A 112 -8.41 -5.01 -3.60
N VAL A 113 -9.17 -5.64 -4.51
CA VAL A 113 -9.08 -5.34 -5.94
C VAL A 113 -9.42 -3.87 -6.25
N GLU A 114 -10.45 -3.32 -5.60
CA GLU A 114 -10.87 -1.92 -5.77
C GLU A 114 -9.79 -0.96 -5.25
N LEU A 115 -9.20 -1.29 -4.09
CA LEU A 115 -8.06 -0.55 -3.54
C LEU A 115 -6.88 -0.52 -4.53
N LEU A 116 -6.56 -1.66 -5.16
CA LEU A 116 -5.45 -1.78 -6.10
C LEU A 116 -5.71 -1.01 -7.39
N GLU A 117 -6.91 -1.10 -7.97
CA GLU A 117 -7.31 -0.33 -9.15
C GLU A 117 -7.23 1.18 -8.90
N GLY A 118 -7.43 1.57 -7.65
CA GLY A 118 -7.19 2.92 -7.19
C GLY A 118 -5.75 3.39 -7.42
N MET A 119 -4.70 2.56 -7.37
CA MET A 119 -3.30 3.05 -7.28
C MET A 119 -2.78 3.80 -8.54
N ASP A 120 -1.75 4.62 -8.33
CA ASP A 120 -1.21 5.57 -9.30
C ASP A 120 -0.52 4.95 -10.52
N PHE A 121 0.26 3.88 -10.31
CA PHE A 121 0.97 3.16 -11.36
C PHE A 121 0.49 1.71 -11.46
N GLY A 122 0.35 1.20 -12.68
CA GLY A 122 -0.04 -0.18 -12.95
C GLY A 122 0.85 -1.19 -12.22
N LEU A 123 2.17 -0.99 -12.27
CA LEU A 123 3.15 -1.81 -11.55
C LEU A 123 2.99 -1.79 -10.01
N CYS A 124 2.25 -0.84 -9.44
CA CYS A 124 1.92 -0.80 -8.02
C CYS A 124 0.60 -1.52 -7.68
N GLN A 125 -0.21 -1.92 -8.67
CA GLN A 125 -1.54 -2.51 -8.46
C GLN A 125 -1.46 -4.00 -8.10
N VAL A 126 -0.76 -4.30 -7.00
CA VAL A 126 -0.54 -5.62 -6.44
C VAL A 126 -0.62 -5.57 -4.92
N GLY A 127 -1.20 -6.59 -4.30
CA GLY A 127 -1.31 -6.68 -2.85
C GLY A 127 -1.68 -8.06 -2.34
N THR A 128 -1.84 -8.18 -1.03
CA THR A 128 -2.22 -9.42 -0.35
C THR A 128 -3.02 -9.15 0.92
N ASP A 129 -3.93 -10.08 1.22
CA ASP A 129 -4.65 -10.22 2.50
C ASP A 129 -3.93 -11.15 3.49
N GLY A 130 -2.66 -11.50 3.22
CA GLY A 130 -1.89 -12.46 4.01
C GLY A 130 -2.13 -13.92 3.66
N LYS A 131 -3.11 -14.24 2.81
CA LYS A 131 -3.44 -15.61 2.37
C LYS A 131 -3.12 -15.81 0.89
N SER A 132 -3.44 -14.83 0.07
CA SER A 132 -3.27 -14.90 -1.39
C SER A 132 -2.76 -13.58 -1.97
N TRP A 133 -2.13 -13.66 -3.14
CA TRP A 133 -1.78 -12.48 -3.91
C TRP A 133 -2.95 -12.06 -4.79
N THR A 134 -3.20 -10.75 -4.85
CA THR A 134 -4.13 -10.12 -5.78
C THR A 134 -3.37 -9.21 -6.72
N PHE A 135 -3.70 -9.28 -8.00
CA PHE A 135 -3.11 -8.48 -9.09
C PHE A 135 -4.24 -7.91 -9.93
N THR A 136 -4.09 -6.68 -10.41
CA THR A 136 -4.97 -6.14 -11.44
C THR A 136 -4.41 -6.44 -12.84
N GLU A 137 -5.25 -6.24 -13.86
CA GLU A 137 -4.81 -6.35 -15.26
C GLU A 137 -3.71 -5.31 -15.58
N ALA A 138 -3.74 -4.13 -14.96
CA ALA A 138 -2.74 -3.09 -15.13
C ALA A 138 -1.35 -3.54 -14.69
N PHE A 139 -1.25 -4.26 -13.56
CA PHE A 139 0.01 -4.82 -13.08
C PHE A 139 0.60 -5.83 -14.07
N ILE A 140 -0.25 -6.73 -14.57
CA ILE A 140 0.15 -7.76 -15.54
C ILE A 140 0.65 -7.10 -16.83
N LYS A 141 -0.11 -6.14 -17.37
CA LYS A 141 0.25 -5.39 -18.57
C LYS A 141 1.56 -4.62 -18.41
N ASP A 142 1.80 -3.99 -17.25
CA ASP A 142 3.05 -3.26 -17.01
C ASP A 142 4.27 -4.18 -16.94
N LEU A 143 4.12 -5.38 -16.37
CA LEU A 143 5.18 -6.39 -16.38
C LEU A 143 5.46 -6.92 -17.78
N GLU A 144 4.43 -7.28 -18.54
CA GLU A 144 4.58 -7.84 -19.89
C GLU A 144 5.17 -6.82 -20.86
N ASN A 145 4.69 -5.58 -20.80
CA ASN A 145 5.12 -4.52 -21.71
C ASN A 145 6.37 -3.77 -21.25
N GLN A 146 6.90 -4.08 -20.06
CA GLN A 146 7.99 -3.35 -19.41
C GLN A 146 7.67 -1.85 -19.33
N THR A 147 6.53 -1.51 -18.74
CA THR A 147 6.04 -0.13 -18.62
C THR A 147 5.78 0.27 -17.17
N LEU A 148 5.84 1.57 -16.94
CA LEU A 148 5.34 2.24 -15.75
C LEU A 148 4.14 3.07 -16.22
N THR A 149 2.95 2.48 -16.26
CA THR A 149 1.76 3.18 -16.73
C THR A 149 1.12 3.96 -15.60
N HIS A 150 1.02 5.28 -15.73
CA HIS A 150 0.33 6.16 -14.79
C HIS A 150 -1.16 6.21 -15.12
N TYR A 151 -2.01 5.90 -14.14
CA TYR A 151 -3.47 5.81 -14.29
C TYR A 151 -4.24 7.01 -13.72
N ARG A 152 -3.57 7.88 -12.94
CA ARG A 152 -4.24 8.97 -12.21
C ARG A 152 -4.03 10.33 -12.84
N TYR A 153 -4.86 10.69 -13.82
CA TYR A 153 -4.76 11.95 -14.56
C TYR A 153 -4.85 13.22 -13.68
N PHE A 154 -5.58 13.18 -12.56
CA PHE A 154 -5.76 14.33 -11.65
C PHE A 154 -4.71 14.43 -10.52
N GLU A 155 -3.70 13.57 -10.51
CA GLU A 155 -2.66 13.65 -9.49
C GLU A 155 -1.74 14.86 -9.74
N ALA A 156 -1.41 15.61 -8.68
CA ALA A 156 -0.51 16.74 -8.78
C ALA A 156 0.78 16.34 -9.51
N GLU A 157 1.11 17.07 -10.58
CA GLU A 157 2.21 16.74 -11.51
C GLU A 157 3.54 16.50 -10.78
N LYS A 158 3.79 17.29 -9.73
CA LYS A 158 4.97 17.13 -8.86
C LYS A 158 5.04 15.74 -8.21
N ARG A 159 3.93 15.25 -7.65
CA ARG A 159 3.85 13.93 -6.99
C ARG A 159 4.06 12.80 -8.00
N MET A 160 3.45 12.91 -9.19
CA MET A 160 3.68 11.95 -10.28
C MET A 160 5.16 11.92 -10.68
N LYS A 161 5.77 13.09 -10.94
CA LYS A 161 7.19 13.21 -11.32
C LYS A 161 8.12 12.61 -10.27
N GLU A 162 7.90 12.90 -8.99
CA GLU A 162 8.71 12.36 -7.90
C GLU A 162 8.58 10.84 -7.76
N ARG A 163 7.35 10.30 -7.92
CA ARG A 163 7.11 8.85 -7.89
C ARG A 163 7.73 8.15 -9.09
N TYR A 164 7.56 8.71 -10.28
CA TYR A 164 8.19 8.22 -11.50
C TYR A 164 9.71 8.21 -11.38
N ALA A 165 10.34 9.29 -10.90
CA ALA A 165 11.79 9.36 -10.73
C ALA A 165 12.34 8.26 -9.80
N ARG A 166 11.59 7.91 -8.75
CA ARG A 166 11.96 6.79 -7.87
C ARG A 166 11.79 5.43 -8.54
N LEU A 167 10.67 5.23 -9.24
CA LEU A 167 10.38 3.97 -9.93
C LEU A 167 11.34 3.72 -11.09
N SER A 168 11.62 4.72 -11.91
CA SER A 168 12.54 4.59 -13.05
C SER A 168 13.98 4.29 -12.59
N LYS A 169 14.43 4.86 -11.46
CA LYS A 169 15.72 4.47 -10.87
C LYS A 169 15.75 2.99 -10.44
N LYS A 170 14.63 2.46 -9.95
CA LYS A 170 14.51 1.07 -9.46
C LYS A 170 14.27 0.07 -10.60
N TYR A 171 13.62 0.52 -11.66
CA TYR A 171 13.21 -0.24 -12.83
C TYR A 171 13.69 0.47 -14.11
N PRO A 172 15.01 0.56 -14.34
CA PRO A 172 15.59 1.42 -15.40
C PRO A 172 15.22 1.02 -16.82
N ASN A 173 14.76 -0.22 -17.02
CA ASN A 173 14.38 -0.73 -18.34
C ASN A 173 12.90 -0.50 -18.67
N MET A 174 12.10 -0.01 -17.71
CA MET A 174 10.67 0.21 -17.92
C MET A 174 10.39 1.62 -18.43
N LYS A 175 9.48 1.73 -19.40
CA LYS A 175 9.13 3.01 -20.05
C LYS A 175 7.89 3.64 -19.41
N LEU A 176 7.91 4.95 -19.19
CA LEU A 176 6.72 5.69 -18.77
C LEU A 176 5.63 5.60 -19.85
N LYS A 177 4.41 5.32 -19.42
CA LYS A 177 3.18 5.46 -20.21
C LYS A 177 2.13 6.18 -19.38
N PHE A 178 1.14 6.72 -20.06
CA PHE A 178 -0.06 7.28 -19.44
C PHE A 178 -1.26 6.51 -19.98
N ALA A 179 -2.15 6.10 -19.09
CA ALA A 179 -3.42 5.53 -19.49
C ALA A 179 -4.32 6.68 -19.97
N TYR A 180 -4.49 6.78 -21.29
CA TYR A 180 -5.44 7.69 -21.94
C TYR A 180 -6.60 6.87 -22.51
#